data_AF-A0A939VL04-F1
#
_entry.id   AF-A0A939VL04-F1
#
_cell.length_a   1.000
_cell.length_b   1.000
_cell.length_c   1.000
_cell.angle_alpha   90.00
_cell.angle_beta   90.00
_cell.angle_gamma   90.00
#
_symmetry.space_group_name_H-M   'P 1'
#
loop_
_entity.id
_entity.type
_entity.pdbx_description
1 polymer ?
#
loop_
_entity_poly.entity_id
_entity_poly.type
_entity_poly.pdbx_seq_one_letter_code
_entity_poly.pdbx_strand_id
1 'polypeptide(L)'
;MKNFWLIILTAILLAFSLPAMSQTETNNVQLASKYYQNGEYEKALTIYQDLYAQTEYKSYRDMYLSCLTLLKQFDAAEKFLKKEAKKKKNDFYLLIDLGMVYYNLNRAAESEEQFSKAKEIALANESSVASAASAFQMYRQFQHAIDLYERAEKKFPNKNYGLEIGNIYSLEKNYEQMMEHYLNYLNSETLANIESRLSYVLANDSEDKAEPIIEKALIAQAQKRPNSASLNALTIWLYTQTGRNEMALTQLIAYNKRVQQSNDKEIVEFGNEMAQIGEYDIARRAFEYLVKRKTRSTLYNEAYIGMLNVSYKKAVSKLNPDINELKSLDSTINLALKELAITKAYDIIITSAQLKAFYLNKYDDAIDVINEAISSNYYKNKTPELKMLLGDIYMLNNNPWDATLLYAQIEKSNASADITNEARFRKAKLAYYTGQFEWAQAQLDVLKAGTSKLISNDALELSLFITENYDMDTTESTMQTFARADFFTFSKQYTKALQCLDSIEQKYPNHSLIDDVLYRKAQIYELSNDLAKAASLYKEVFTKYGFDVLADNALFRYAQICERQNNKEEAENSYFKIISDYAGSIYTVEARKRMRALRNGTGE
;
A
#
# COMPACT_ATOMS: atom_id res chain seq x y z
N MET A 1 66.58 -29.33 17.71
CA MET A 1 65.35 -28.71 18.24
C MET A 1 65.37 -27.18 18.25
N LYS A 2 66.48 -26.49 18.55
CA LYS A 2 66.54 -25.01 18.52
C LYS A 2 66.25 -24.37 17.15
N ASN A 3 66.69 -24.99 16.05
CA ASN A 3 66.46 -24.43 14.70
C ASN A 3 65.03 -24.62 14.20
N PHE A 4 64.29 -25.60 14.73
CA PHE A 4 62.90 -25.86 14.33
C PHE A 4 61.94 -24.83 14.93
N TRP A 5 62.18 -24.41 16.18
CA TRP A 5 61.45 -23.33 16.83
C TRP A 5 61.74 -21.96 16.22
N LEU A 6 62.96 -21.71 15.75
CA LEU A 6 63.32 -20.46 15.08
C LEU A 6 62.55 -20.28 13.76
N ILE A 7 62.41 -21.35 12.97
CA ILE A 7 61.71 -21.35 11.69
C ILE A 7 60.20 -21.12 11.89
N ILE A 8 59.61 -21.74 12.92
CA ILE A 8 58.19 -21.54 13.27
C ILE A 8 57.94 -20.10 13.77
N LEU A 9 58.85 -19.52 14.56
CA LEU A 9 58.72 -18.13 15.01
C LEU A 9 58.81 -17.12 13.84
N THR A 10 59.71 -17.36 12.87
CA THR A 10 59.80 -16.53 11.66
C THR A 10 58.58 -16.66 10.74
N ALA A 11 57.98 -17.85 10.64
CA ALA A 11 56.76 -18.05 9.84
C ALA A 11 55.52 -17.39 10.48
N ILE A 12 55.44 -17.33 11.81
CA ILE A 12 54.36 -16.65 12.54
C ILE A 12 54.53 -15.12 12.47
N LEU A 13 55.76 -14.58 12.49
CA LEU A 13 56.01 -13.15 12.31
C LEU A 13 55.73 -12.64 10.88
N LEU A 14 55.98 -13.47 9.86
CA LEU A 14 55.65 -13.16 8.46
C LEU A 14 54.13 -13.25 8.16
N ALA A 15 53.37 -14.01 8.95
CA ALA A 15 51.90 -14.06 8.85
C ALA A 15 51.21 -12.83 9.48
N PHE A 16 51.88 -12.13 10.41
CA PHE A 16 51.34 -10.94 11.09
C PHE A 16 51.68 -9.60 10.40
N SER A 17 52.46 -9.58 9.31
CA SER A 17 52.79 -8.36 8.56
C SER A 17 51.80 -8.02 7.44
N LEU A 18 50.82 -8.88 7.15
CA LEU A 18 49.78 -8.67 6.13
C LEU A 18 48.58 -7.77 6.49
N PRO A 19 48.36 -7.27 7.74
CA PRO A 19 47.33 -6.25 8.00
C PRO A 19 47.76 -4.80 7.72
N ALA A 20 49.08 -4.52 7.62
CA ALA A 20 49.59 -3.14 7.57
C ALA A 20 49.29 -2.40 6.26
N MET A 21 49.23 -3.12 5.13
CA MET A 21 48.89 -2.53 3.82
C MET A 21 47.40 -2.16 3.72
N SER A 22 46.51 -2.96 4.33
CA SER A 22 45.06 -2.70 4.34
C SER A 22 44.68 -1.47 5.20
N GLN A 23 45.36 -1.26 6.34
CA GLN A 23 45.11 -0.10 7.20
C GLN A 23 45.56 1.22 6.56
N THR A 24 46.67 1.22 5.83
CA THR A 24 47.23 2.43 5.20
C THR A 24 46.39 2.86 3.99
N GLU A 25 45.95 1.91 3.16
CA GLU A 25 45.04 2.19 2.06
C GLU A 25 43.70 2.77 2.55
N THR A 26 43.13 2.18 3.61
CA THR A 26 41.85 2.63 4.19
C THR A 26 41.92 4.07 4.70
N ASN A 27 43.02 4.44 5.37
CA ASN A 27 43.23 5.81 5.86
C ASN A 27 43.39 6.82 4.72
N ASN A 28 44.12 6.46 3.65
CA ASN A 28 44.32 7.32 2.49
C ASN A 28 43.02 7.53 1.69
N VAL A 29 42.18 6.51 1.56
CA VAL A 29 40.87 6.61 0.90
C VAL A 29 39.94 7.55 1.68
N GLN A 30 39.87 7.43 3.00
CA GLN A 30 39.06 8.33 3.84
C GLN A 30 39.54 9.78 3.74
N LEU A 31 40.85 10.00 3.76
CA LEU A 31 41.45 11.33 3.63
C LEU A 31 41.18 11.95 2.25
N ALA A 32 41.37 11.20 1.17
CA ALA A 32 41.10 11.66 -0.19
C ALA A 32 39.62 12.00 -0.40
N SER A 33 38.72 11.17 0.14
CA SER A 33 37.28 11.41 0.10
C SER A 33 36.90 12.70 0.85
N LYS A 34 37.51 12.97 2.01
CA LYS A 34 37.30 14.21 2.75
C LYS A 34 37.78 15.43 1.99
N TYR A 35 38.97 15.39 1.38
CA TYR A 35 39.44 16.48 0.53
C TYR A 35 38.52 16.73 -0.67
N TYR A 36 38.05 15.66 -1.31
CA TYR A 36 37.11 15.75 -2.43
C TYR A 36 35.78 16.40 -2.02
N GLN A 37 35.20 16.01 -0.88
CA GLN A 37 33.97 16.60 -0.35
C GLN A 37 34.13 18.08 0.04
N ASN A 38 35.31 18.46 0.52
CA ASN A 38 35.66 19.84 0.87
C ASN A 38 35.98 20.74 -0.34
N GLY A 39 35.97 20.20 -1.57
CA GLY A 39 36.38 20.93 -2.77
C GLY A 39 37.89 21.11 -2.93
N GLU A 40 38.70 20.46 -2.08
CA GLU A 40 40.17 20.48 -2.11
C GLU A 40 40.71 19.48 -3.16
N TYR A 41 40.27 19.63 -4.41
CA TYR A 41 40.49 18.63 -5.47
C TYR A 41 41.97 18.39 -5.80
N GLU A 42 42.85 19.39 -5.67
CA GLU A 42 44.29 19.20 -5.91
C GLU A 42 44.93 18.23 -4.92
N LYS A 43 44.52 18.28 -3.64
CA LYS A 43 45.02 17.36 -2.62
C LYS A 43 44.44 15.96 -2.80
N ALA A 44 43.15 15.89 -3.13
CA ALA A 44 42.49 14.62 -3.44
C ALA A 44 43.11 13.95 -4.67
N LEU A 45 43.42 14.73 -5.72
CA LEU A 45 44.03 14.29 -6.97
C LEU A 45 45.31 13.48 -6.71
N THR A 46 46.26 14.02 -5.95
CA THR A 46 47.54 13.36 -5.69
C THR A 46 47.33 12.01 -4.98
N ILE A 47 46.46 11.96 -3.99
CA ILE A 47 46.21 10.74 -3.23
C ILE A 47 45.50 9.70 -4.10
N TYR A 48 44.49 10.09 -4.89
CA TYR A 48 43.81 9.16 -5.80
C TYR A 48 44.71 8.66 -6.94
N GLN A 49 45.64 9.49 -7.41
CA GLN A 49 46.65 9.09 -8.40
C GLN A 49 47.55 7.98 -7.83
N ASP A 50 48.06 8.16 -6.61
CA ASP A 50 48.92 7.19 -5.94
C ASP A 50 48.17 5.90 -5.62
N LEU A 51 46.94 6.02 -5.11
CA LEU A 51 46.07 4.88 -4.84
C LEU A 51 45.80 4.07 -6.10
N TYR A 52 45.48 4.72 -7.23
CA TYR A 52 45.31 4.02 -8.50
C TYR A 52 46.60 3.39 -9.00
N ALA A 53 47.74 4.09 -8.88
CA ALA A 53 49.02 3.55 -9.31
C ALA A 53 49.44 2.28 -8.55
N GLN A 54 49.01 2.14 -7.28
CA GLN A 54 49.32 1.00 -6.43
C GLN A 54 48.35 -0.18 -6.63
N THR A 55 47.05 0.09 -6.81
CA THR A 55 46.02 -0.97 -6.80
C THR A 55 45.41 -1.27 -8.16
N GLU A 56 45.50 -0.32 -9.10
CA GLU A 56 44.78 -0.29 -10.37
C GLU A 56 43.24 -0.41 -10.26
N TYR A 57 42.66 -0.13 -9.09
CA TYR A 57 41.21 -0.21 -8.90
C TYR A 57 40.46 0.89 -9.64
N LYS A 58 39.39 0.49 -10.36
CA LYS A 58 38.54 1.38 -11.15
C LYS A 58 37.97 2.55 -10.33
N SER A 59 37.56 2.31 -9.09
CA SER A 59 37.01 3.35 -8.22
C SER A 59 37.97 4.52 -7.99
N TYR A 60 39.26 4.25 -7.78
CA TYR A 60 40.28 5.29 -7.57
C TYR A 60 40.60 6.02 -8.87
N ARG A 61 40.63 5.31 -10.00
CA ARG A 61 40.74 5.92 -11.34
C ARG A 61 39.63 6.93 -11.59
N ASP A 62 38.38 6.52 -11.34
CA ASP A 62 37.20 7.35 -11.60
C ASP A 62 37.23 8.61 -10.71
N MET A 63 37.66 8.50 -9.45
CA MET A 63 37.87 9.66 -8.56
C MET A 63 39.01 10.58 -9.02
N TYR A 64 40.13 10.01 -9.47
CA TYR A 64 41.26 10.77 -10.03
C TYR A 64 40.83 11.56 -11.28
N LEU A 65 40.11 10.93 -12.21
CA LEU A 65 39.56 11.58 -13.41
C LEU A 65 38.55 12.66 -13.07
N SER A 66 37.70 12.44 -12.05
CA SER A 66 36.78 13.45 -11.55
C SER A 66 37.53 14.70 -11.05
N CYS A 67 38.60 14.51 -10.26
CA CYS A 67 39.44 15.61 -9.79
C CYS A 67 40.07 16.39 -10.96
N LEU A 68 40.64 15.69 -11.94
CA LEU A 68 41.20 16.33 -13.15
C LEU A 68 40.14 17.15 -13.89
N THR A 69 38.93 16.62 -14.01
CA THR A 69 37.81 17.28 -14.70
C THR A 69 37.38 18.54 -13.96
N LEU A 70 37.21 18.47 -12.63
CA LEU A 70 36.82 19.61 -11.79
C LEU A 70 37.89 20.71 -11.78
N LEU A 71 39.17 20.33 -11.83
CA LEU A 71 40.31 21.24 -11.97
C LEU A 71 40.54 21.72 -13.42
N LYS A 72 39.71 21.27 -14.38
CA LYS A 72 39.84 21.57 -15.82
C LYS A 72 41.19 21.17 -16.42
N GLN A 73 41.87 20.17 -15.85
CA GLN A 73 43.14 19.65 -16.32
C GLN A 73 42.97 18.58 -17.41
N PHE A 74 42.29 18.95 -18.50
CA PHE A 74 41.90 18.03 -19.57
C PHE A 74 43.09 17.42 -20.33
N ASP A 75 44.18 18.16 -20.51
CA ASP A 75 45.39 17.63 -21.17
C ASP A 75 46.05 16.50 -20.37
N ALA A 76 46.01 16.61 -19.03
CA ALA A 76 46.53 15.57 -18.14
C ALA A 76 45.63 14.33 -18.18
N ALA A 77 44.30 14.54 -18.18
CA ALA A 77 43.32 13.46 -18.33
C ALA A 77 43.47 12.74 -19.68
N GLU A 78 43.65 13.48 -20.78
CA GLU A 78 43.86 12.94 -22.13
C GLU A 78 45.11 12.05 -22.18
N LYS A 79 46.25 12.55 -21.69
CA LYS A 79 47.51 11.80 -21.66
C LYS A 79 47.40 10.53 -20.83
N PHE A 80 46.77 10.63 -19.67
CA PHE A 80 46.56 9.50 -18.77
C PHE A 80 45.67 8.43 -19.42
N LEU A 81 44.48 8.80 -19.91
CA LEU A 81 43.54 7.88 -20.54
C LEU A 81 44.11 7.25 -21.81
N LYS A 82 44.85 7.99 -22.64
CA LYS A 82 45.56 7.42 -23.81
C LYS A 82 46.57 6.34 -23.40
N LYS A 83 47.29 6.55 -22.29
CA LYS A 83 48.26 5.57 -21.78
C LYS A 83 47.56 4.32 -21.26
N GLU A 84 46.49 4.49 -20.50
CA GLU A 84 45.73 3.36 -19.92
C GLU A 84 44.97 2.58 -20.98
N ALA A 85 44.32 3.24 -21.94
CA ALA A 85 43.61 2.58 -23.05
C ALA A 85 44.55 1.75 -23.93
N LYS A 86 45.84 2.15 -24.06
CA LYS A 86 46.86 1.34 -24.76
C LYS A 86 47.20 0.05 -24.00
N LYS A 87 47.18 0.07 -22.66
CA LYS A 87 47.43 -1.10 -21.83
C LYS A 87 46.20 -2.03 -21.81
N LYS A 88 45.02 -1.46 -21.63
CA LYS A 88 43.74 -2.17 -21.48
C LYS A 88 42.86 -1.94 -22.73
N LYS A 89 43.30 -2.49 -23.86
CA LYS A 89 42.73 -2.21 -25.20
C LYS A 89 41.23 -2.52 -25.37
N ASN A 90 40.67 -3.39 -24.51
CA ASN A 90 39.28 -3.82 -24.57
C ASN A 90 38.42 -3.24 -23.43
N ASP A 91 38.90 -2.22 -22.72
CA ASP A 91 38.13 -1.54 -21.67
C ASP A 91 37.33 -0.38 -22.26
N PHE A 92 36.04 -0.61 -22.51
CA PHE A 92 35.14 0.41 -23.05
C PHE A 92 34.94 1.61 -22.10
N TYR A 93 35.14 1.46 -20.78
CA TYR A 93 35.03 2.59 -19.86
C TYR A 93 36.10 3.64 -20.15
N LEU A 94 37.35 3.21 -20.37
CA LEU A 94 38.45 4.12 -20.69
C LEU A 94 38.22 4.91 -21.97
N LEU A 95 37.58 4.29 -22.97
CA LEU A 95 37.24 4.96 -24.23
C LEU A 95 36.09 5.94 -24.07
N ILE A 96 35.08 5.62 -23.26
CA ILE A 96 33.99 6.55 -22.93
C ILE A 96 34.57 7.75 -22.18
N ASP A 97 35.40 7.53 -21.15
CA ASP A 97 36.04 8.61 -20.40
C ASP A 97 36.90 9.49 -21.32
N LEU A 98 37.65 8.90 -22.26
CA LEU A 98 38.48 9.65 -23.21
C LEU A 98 37.62 10.44 -24.20
N GLY A 99 36.53 9.85 -24.69
CA GLY A 99 35.55 10.55 -25.50
C GLY A 99 34.97 11.76 -24.77
N MET A 100 34.62 11.63 -23.49
CA MET A 100 34.15 12.74 -22.66
C MET A 100 35.19 13.85 -22.46
N VAL A 101 36.48 13.50 -22.33
CA VAL A 101 37.56 14.51 -22.31
C VAL A 101 37.60 15.30 -23.62
N TYR A 102 37.48 14.63 -24.77
CA TYR A 102 37.43 15.31 -26.06
C TYR A 102 36.16 16.14 -26.25
N TYR A 103 35.02 15.65 -25.78
CA TYR A 103 33.76 16.40 -25.76
C TYR A 103 33.93 17.73 -25.00
N ASN A 104 34.52 17.69 -23.80
CA ASN A 104 34.79 18.89 -22.99
C ASN A 104 35.82 19.84 -23.61
N LEU A 105 36.71 19.31 -24.47
CA LEU A 105 37.68 20.09 -25.25
C LEU A 105 37.11 20.63 -26.58
N ASN A 106 35.81 20.44 -26.87
CA ASN A 106 35.17 20.77 -28.15
C ASN A 106 35.78 20.04 -29.37
N ARG A 107 36.37 18.87 -29.17
CA ARG A 107 36.95 18.02 -30.22
C ARG A 107 35.97 16.93 -30.63
N ALA A 108 34.88 17.34 -31.28
CA ALA A 108 33.73 16.46 -31.57
C ALA A 108 34.10 15.20 -32.38
N ALA A 109 34.95 15.33 -33.41
CA ALA A 109 35.35 14.20 -34.24
C ALA A 109 36.14 13.13 -33.45
N GLU A 110 37.08 13.56 -32.60
CA GLU A 110 37.87 12.65 -31.76
C GLU A 110 37.00 12.01 -30.67
N SER A 111 36.05 12.76 -30.12
CA SER A 111 35.06 12.27 -29.16
C SER A 111 34.22 11.13 -29.76
N GLU A 112 33.62 11.38 -30.93
CA GLU A 112 32.77 10.38 -31.60
C GLU A 112 33.58 9.14 -32.00
N GLU A 113 34.83 9.31 -32.42
CA GLU A 113 35.72 8.19 -32.72
C GLU A 113 35.90 7.27 -31.49
N GLN A 114 36.12 7.83 -30.30
CA GLN A 114 36.27 7.02 -29.09
C GLN A 114 34.94 6.38 -28.64
N PHE A 115 33.84 7.11 -28.72
CA PHE A 115 32.51 6.56 -28.38
C PHE A 115 32.13 5.41 -29.32
N SER A 116 32.34 5.57 -30.62
CA SER A 116 32.12 4.50 -31.60
C SER A 116 33.00 3.28 -31.30
N LYS A 117 34.30 3.46 -31.00
CA LYS A 117 35.18 2.35 -30.57
C LYS A 117 34.68 1.67 -29.29
N ALA A 118 34.23 2.43 -28.30
CA ALA A 118 33.70 1.91 -27.05
C ALA A 118 32.46 1.02 -27.30
N LYS A 119 31.55 1.46 -28.18
CA LYS A 119 30.37 0.70 -28.58
C LYS A 119 30.73 -0.61 -29.27
N GLU A 120 31.68 -0.60 -30.21
CA GLU A 120 32.13 -1.82 -30.89
C GLU A 120 32.71 -2.85 -29.91
N ILE A 121 33.50 -2.39 -28.93
CA ILE A 121 34.04 -3.25 -27.87
C ILE A 121 32.93 -3.79 -26.99
N ALA A 122 31.99 -2.94 -26.55
CA ALA A 122 30.85 -3.38 -25.74
C ALA A 122 29.97 -4.41 -26.49
N LEU A 123 29.77 -4.21 -27.79
CA LEU A 123 29.02 -5.14 -28.64
C LEU A 123 29.74 -6.47 -28.87
N ALA A 124 31.01 -6.62 -28.51
CA ALA A 124 31.70 -7.92 -28.60
C ALA A 124 31.11 -8.95 -27.63
N ASN A 125 30.46 -8.52 -26.54
CA ASN A 125 29.87 -9.38 -25.53
C ASN A 125 28.54 -8.79 -25.04
N GLU A 126 27.44 -9.51 -25.20
CA GLU A 126 26.10 -9.06 -24.80
C GLU A 126 26.02 -8.57 -23.35
N SER A 127 26.69 -9.27 -22.42
CA SER A 127 26.72 -8.88 -20.99
C SER A 127 27.37 -7.52 -20.73
N SER A 128 28.19 -7.02 -21.66
CA SER A 128 28.86 -5.71 -21.57
C SER A 128 27.99 -4.55 -22.02
N VAL A 129 26.92 -4.80 -22.80
CA VAL A 129 26.06 -3.77 -23.39
C VAL A 129 25.43 -2.89 -22.31
N ALA A 130 24.78 -3.51 -21.30
CA ALA A 130 24.11 -2.77 -20.23
C ALA A 130 25.09 -1.91 -19.40
N SER A 131 26.29 -2.42 -19.17
CA SER A 131 27.34 -1.70 -18.43
C SER A 131 27.85 -0.48 -19.20
N ALA A 132 28.11 -0.63 -20.51
CA ALA A 132 28.55 0.46 -21.37
C ALA A 132 27.46 1.52 -21.56
N ALA A 133 26.21 1.11 -21.76
CA ALA A 133 25.08 2.02 -21.85
C ALA A 133 24.86 2.80 -20.54
N SER A 134 24.99 2.14 -19.39
CA SER A 134 24.94 2.79 -18.08
C SER A 134 26.04 3.85 -17.92
N ALA A 135 27.25 3.57 -18.41
CA ALA A 135 28.35 4.55 -18.40
C ALA A 135 28.02 5.78 -19.26
N PHE A 136 27.45 5.58 -20.46
CA PHE A 136 26.97 6.70 -21.28
C PHE A 136 25.86 7.51 -20.57
N GLN A 137 24.90 6.83 -19.92
CA GLN A 137 23.83 7.49 -19.17
C GLN A 137 24.35 8.33 -17.99
N MET A 138 25.37 7.85 -17.26
CA MET A 138 26.00 8.62 -16.18
C MET A 138 26.57 9.96 -16.66
N TYR A 139 27.10 9.99 -17.89
CA TYR A 139 27.57 11.22 -18.54
C TYR A 139 26.46 11.99 -19.28
N ARG A 140 25.19 11.59 -19.14
CA ARG A 140 24.02 12.13 -19.87
C ARG A 140 24.16 12.04 -21.39
N GLN A 141 24.99 11.12 -21.89
CA GLN A 141 25.13 10.82 -23.31
C GLN A 141 24.05 9.84 -23.78
N PHE A 142 22.79 10.25 -23.59
CA PHE A 142 21.61 9.40 -23.77
C PHE A 142 21.50 8.82 -25.18
N GLN A 143 21.74 9.65 -26.20
CA GLN A 143 21.69 9.22 -27.59
C GLN A 143 22.73 8.13 -27.92
N HIS A 144 23.91 8.16 -27.27
CA HIS A 144 24.90 7.10 -27.44
C HIS A 144 24.53 5.81 -26.71
N ALA A 145 23.87 5.90 -25.56
CA ALA A 145 23.31 4.73 -24.88
C ALA A 145 22.20 4.08 -25.71
N ILE A 146 21.29 4.88 -26.29
CA ILE A 146 20.21 4.41 -27.16
C ILE A 146 20.78 3.74 -28.41
N ASP A 147 21.68 4.40 -29.14
CA ASP A 147 22.33 3.82 -30.33
C ASP A 147 23.06 2.51 -30.01
N LEU A 148 23.69 2.39 -28.84
CA LEU A 148 24.31 1.14 -28.41
C LEU A 148 23.27 0.02 -28.22
N TYR A 149 22.16 0.29 -27.54
CA TYR A 149 21.09 -0.69 -27.36
C TYR A 149 20.48 -1.11 -28.70
N GLU A 150 20.17 -0.17 -29.59
CA GLU A 150 19.62 -0.48 -30.93
C GLU A 150 20.58 -1.33 -31.78
N ARG A 151 21.88 -1.04 -31.73
CA ARG A 151 22.90 -1.89 -32.38
C ARG A 151 22.98 -3.26 -31.73
N ALA A 152 22.82 -3.34 -30.41
CA ALA A 152 22.81 -4.60 -29.68
C ALA A 152 21.60 -5.46 -30.05
N GLU A 153 20.40 -4.90 -30.24
CA GLU A 153 19.22 -5.65 -30.71
C GLU A 153 19.46 -6.25 -32.10
N LYS A 154 20.12 -5.50 -33.00
CA LYS A 154 20.49 -5.99 -34.34
C LYS A 154 21.51 -7.13 -34.28
N LYS A 155 22.46 -7.07 -33.33
CA LYS A 155 23.54 -8.05 -33.17
C LYS A 155 23.12 -9.29 -32.37
N PHE A 156 22.21 -9.12 -31.42
CA PHE A 156 21.73 -10.16 -30.51
C PHE A 156 20.19 -10.29 -30.63
N PRO A 157 19.67 -10.99 -31.66
CA PRO A 157 18.23 -10.96 -32.00
C PRO A 157 17.27 -11.45 -30.92
N ASN A 158 17.76 -12.18 -29.90
CA ASN A 158 16.95 -12.66 -28.78
C ASN A 158 16.87 -11.65 -27.62
N LYS A 159 17.48 -10.48 -27.75
CA LYS A 159 17.48 -9.41 -26.75
C LYS A 159 16.59 -8.27 -27.21
N ASN A 160 15.83 -7.74 -26.27
CA ASN A 160 14.97 -6.58 -26.45
C ASN A 160 15.28 -5.62 -25.31
N TYR A 161 15.75 -4.42 -25.66
CA TYR A 161 16.16 -3.37 -24.74
C TYR A 161 15.13 -2.23 -24.68
N GLY A 162 13.87 -2.49 -25.08
CA GLY A 162 12.81 -1.49 -25.11
C GLY A 162 12.50 -0.90 -23.72
N LEU A 163 12.69 -1.64 -22.64
CA LEU A 163 12.55 -1.09 -21.28
C LEU A 163 13.66 -0.08 -20.98
N GLU A 164 14.92 -0.43 -21.27
CA GLU A 164 16.09 0.41 -21.04
C GLU A 164 16.04 1.68 -21.87
N ILE A 165 15.74 1.56 -23.17
CA ILE A 165 15.59 2.70 -24.08
C ILE A 165 14.43 3.59 -23.62
N GLY A 166 13.28 3.00 -23.28
CA GLY A 166 12.13 3.75 -22.76
C GLY A 166 12.46 4.52 -21.47
N ASN A 167 13.23 3.92 -20.55
CA ASN A 167 13.67 4.60 -19.33
C ASN A 167 14.56 5.81 -19.64
N ILE A 168 15.43 5.74 -20.66
CA ILE A 168 16.24 6.88 -21.07
C ILE A 168 15.34 8.02 -21.58
N TYR A 169 14.37 7.72 -22.45
CA TYR A 169 13.43 8.72 -22.94
C TYR A 169 12.54 9.31 -21.83
N SER A 170 12.22 8.51 -20.82
CA SER A 170 11.54 8.98 -19.61
C SER A 170 12.35 10.04 -18.87
N LEU A 171 13.67 9.86 -18.72
CA LEU A 171 14.57 10.84 -18.12
C LEU A 171 14.67 12.14 -18.95
N GLU A 172 14.55 12.03 -20.28
CA GLU A 172 14.48 13.17 -21.20
C GLU A 172 13.08 13.81 -21.27
N LYS A 173 12.10 13.29 -20.50
CA LYS A 173 10.66 13.66 -20.57
C LYS A 173 10.04 13.49 -21.96
N ASN A 174 10.63 12.67 -22.81
CA ASN A 174 10.11 12.34 -24.13
C ASN A 174 9.14 11.15 -24.03
N TYR A 175 7.93 11.42 -23.53
CA TYR A 175 6.95 10.37 -23.25
C TYR A 175 6.43 9.65 -24.49
N GLU A 176 6.46 10.29 -25.66
CA GLU A 176 6.05 9.65 -26.92
C GLU A 176 6.99 8.50 -27.29
N GLN A 177 8.30 8.75 -27.30
CA GLN A 177 9.31 7.73 -27.59
C GLN A 177 9.40 6.70 -26.47
N MET A 178 9.28 7.12 -25.21
CA MET A 178 9.21 6.21 -24.07
C MET A 178 8.11 5.15 -24.28
N MET A 179 6.90 5.60 -24.61
CA MET A 179 5.76 4.68 -24.80
C MET A 179 5.91 3.79 -26.02
N GLU A 180 6.48 4.28 -27.11
CA GLU A 180 6.79 3.44 -28.28
C GLU A 180 7.65 2.24 -27.89
N HIS A 181 8.75 2.47 -27.14
CA HIS A 181 9.64 1.41 -26.72
C HIS A 181 9.05 0.50 -25.63
N TYR A 182 8.31 1.05 -24.66
CA TYR A 182 7.59 0.23 -23.67
C TYR A 182 6.56 -0.69 -24.33
N LEU A 183 5.79 -0.20 -25.31
CA LEU A 183 4.78 -1.02 -26.01
C LEU A 183 5.38 -2.07 -26.95
N ASN A 184 6.62 -1.87 -27.41
CA ASN A 184 7.39 -2.88 -28.14
C ASN A 184 7.97 -3.94 -27.19
N TYR A 185 8.25 -3.60 -25.94
CA TYR A 185 8.71 -4.52 -24.90
C TYR A 185 7.56 -5.24 -24.17
N LEU A 186 6.33 -4.72 -24.26
CA LEU A 186 5.18 -5.19 -23.51
C LEU A 186 4.76 -6.62 -23.88
N ASN A 187 4.76 -7.49 -22.87
CA ASN A 187 4.20 -8.84 -22.88
C ASN A 187 3.72 -9.19 -21.46
N SER A 188 3.28 -10.44 -21.23
CA SER A 188 2.75 -10.87 -19.92
C SER A 188 3.80 -10.87 -18.81
N GLU A 189 5.07 -11.17 -19.13
CA GLU A 189 6.16 -11.23 -18.17
C GLU A 189 6.69 -9.83 -17.83
N THR A 190 6.58 -8.88 -18.78
CA THR A 190 7.15 -7.53 -18.65
C THR A 190 6.14 -6.48 -18.19
N LEU A 191 4.85 -6.81 -18.13
CA LEU A 191 3.76 -5.90 -17.75
C LEU A 191 4.03 -5.18 -16.43
N ALA A 192 4.32 -5.93 -15.36
CA ALA A 192 4.54 -5.37 -14.02
C ALA A 192 5.74 -4.41 -13.97
N ASN A 193 6.79 -4.67 -14.76
CA ASN A 193 7.95 -3.77 -14.86
C ASN A 193 7.56 -2.45 -15.52
N ILE A 194 6.74 -2.49 -16.58
CA ILE A 194 6.26 -1.30 -17.27
C ILE A 194 5.31 -0.50 -16.37
N GLU A 195 4.37 -1.16 -15.69
CA GLU A 195 3.46 -0.53 -14.72
C GLU A 195 4.25 0.21 -13.63
N SER A 196 5.27 -0.42 -13.04
CA SER A 196 6.12 0.21 -12.03
C SER A 196 6.85 1.45 -12.57
N ARG A 197 7.37 1.41 -13.81
CA ARG A 197 8.01 2.58 -14.43
C ARG A 197 7.01 3.70 -14.70
N LEU A 198 5.83 3.36 -15.20
CA LEU A 198 4.78 4.35 -15.46
C LEU A 198 4.23 4.96 -14.16
N SER A 199 4.12 4.21 -13.06
CA SER A 199 3.78 4.77 -11.75
C SER A 199 4.77 5.87 -11.35
N TYR A 200 6.06 5.60 -11.50
CA TYR A 200 7.11 6.59 -11.20
C TYR A 200 6.96 7.83 -12.12
N VAL A 201 6.70 7.63 -13.41
CA VAL A 201 6.49 8.74 -14.35
C VAL A 201 5.29 9.60 -13.94
N LEU A 202 4.14 8.98 -13.69
CA LEU A 202 2.91 9.68 -13.30
C LEU A 202 3.07 10.42 -11.97
N ALA A 203 3.78 9.84 -11.01
CA ALA A 203 4.00 10.45 -9.70
C ALA A 203 4.97 11.66 -9.75
N ASN A 204 5.88 11.70 -10.72
CA ASN A 204 6.93 12.73 -10.82
C ASN A 204 6.69 13.72 -11.97
N ASP A 205 5.57 13.62 -12.67
CA ASP A 205 5.20 14.57 -13.72
C ASP A 205 4.43 15.75 -13.14
N SER A 206 5.17 16.80 -12.76
CA SER A 206 4.58 18.03 -12.24
C SER A 206 3.78 18.85 -13.27
N GLU A 207 3.85 18.49 -14.56
CA GLU A 207 3.22 19.24 -15.66
C GLU A 207 1.93 18.56 -16.16
N ASP A 208 1.55 17.40 -15.62
CA ASP A 208 0.37 16.59 -16.01
C ASP A 208 0.30 16.28 -17.53
N LYS A 209 1.46 16.13 -18.18
CA LYS A 209 1.58 15.85 -19.62
C LYS A 209 1.68 14.37 -19.96
N ALA A 210 2.18 13.55 -19.05
CA ALA A 210 2.49 12.15 -19.28
C ALA A 210 1.22 11.32 -19.52
N GLU A 211 0.21 11.45 -18.67
CA GLU A 211 -1.02 10.67 -18.74
C GLU A 211 -1.72 10.78 -20.12
N PRO A 212 -2.00 11.99 -20.68
CA PRO A 212 -2.60 12.12 -22.01
C PRO A 212 -1.77 11.47 -23.12
N ILE A 213 -0.44 11.54 -23.04
CA ILE A 213 0.46 10.95 -24.05
C ILE A 213 0.46 9.42 -23.96
N ILE A 214 0.53 8.89 -22.74
CA ILE A 214 0.45 7.44 -22.47
C ILE A 214 -0.89 6.89 -22.97
N GLU A 215 -2.00 7.54 -22.64
CA GLU A 215 -3.34 7.13 -23.08
C GLU A 215 -3.45 7.14 -24.61
N LYS A 216 -2.99 8.21 -25.27
CA LYS A 216 -2.98 8.32 -26.73
C LYS A 216 -2.19 7.17 -27.37
N ALA A 217 -1.04 6.82 -26.82
CA ALA A 217 -0.21 5.71 -27.31
C ALA A 217 -0.92 4.35 -27.14
N LEU A 218 -1.55 4.11 -25.98
CA LEU A 218 -2.31 2.89 -25.71
C LEU A 218 -3.51 2.74 -26.66
N ILE A 219 -4.28 3.81 -26.89
CA ILE A 219 -5.41 3.82 -27.82
C ILE A 219 -4.94 3.49 -29.24
N ALA A 220 -3.88 4.15 -29.72
CA ALA A 220 -3.31 3.89 -31.04
C ALA A 220 -2.86 2.44 -31.19
N GLN A 221 -2.29 1.86 -30.13
CA GLN A 221 -1.82 0.48 -30.14
C GLN A 221 -2.96 -0.53 -30.04
N ALA A 222 -4.06 -0.19 -29.35
CA ALA A 222 -5.24 -1.02 -29.19
C ALA A 222 -6.01 -1.20 -30.50
N GLN A 223 -5.97 -0.20 -31.40
CA GLN A 223 -6.51 -0.32 -32.75
C GLN A 223 -5.75 -1.37 -33.59
N LYS A 224 -4.42 -1.45 -33.42
CA LYS A 224 -3.56 -2.39 -34.16
C LYS A 224 -3.56 -3.80 -33.56
N ARG A 225 -3.61 -3.93 -32.23
CA ARG A 225 -3.53 -5.20 -31.48
C ARG A 225 -4.73 -5.37 -30.52
N PRO A 226 -5.99 -5.42 -31.01
CA PRO A 226 -7.18 -5.34 -30.16
C PRO A 226 -7.32 -6.49 -29.15
N ASN A 227 -6.79 -7.67 -29.48
CA ASN A 227 -6.88 -8.87 -28.63
C ASN A 227 -5.64 -9.09 -27.74
N SER A 228 -4.73 -8.11 -27.65
CA SER A 228 -3.55 -8.22 -26.77
C SER A 228 -3.96 -8.12 -25.30
N ALA A 229 -3.76 -9.20 -24.53
CA ALA A 229 -4.06 -9.23 -23.10
C ALA A 229 -3.28 -8.18 -22.32
N SER A 230 -1.95 -8.13 -22.50
CA SER A 230 -1.07 -7.18 -21.80
C SER A 230 -1.40 -5.73 -22.09
N LEU A 231 -1.79 -5.40 -23.33
CA LEU A 231 -2.18 -4.04 -23.69
C LEU A 231 -3.49 -3.63 -23.03
N ASN A 232 -4.47 -4.54 -22.98
CA ASN A 232 -5.73 -4.29 -22.30
C ASN A 232 -5.52 -4.15 -20.79
N ALA A 233 -4.70 -5.01 -20.18
CA ALA A 233 -4.33 -4.92 -18.77
C ALA A 233 -3.67 -3.58 -18.44
N LEU A 234 -2.67 -3.15 -19.23
CA LEU A 234 -1.99 -1.87 -19.04
C LEU A 234 -2.94 -0.66 -19.19
N THR A 235 -3.93 -0.75 -20.08
CA THR A 235 -4.95 0.30 -20.26
C THR A 235 -5.89 0.38 -19.06
N ILE A 236 -6.35 -0.77 -18.55
CA ILE A 236 -7.18 -0.85 -17.35
C ILE A 236 -6.41 -0.30 -16.15
N TRP A 237 -5.15 -0.72 -16.00
CA TRP A 237 -4.24 -0.23 -14.98
C TRP A 237 -4.11 1.29 -15.00
N LEU A 238 -3.85 1.91 -16.17
CA LEU A 238 -3.74 3.37 -16.28
C LEU A 238 -5.02 4.07 -15.80
N TYR A 239 -6.19 3.57 -16.23
CA TYR A 239 -7.47 4.16 -15.81
C TYR A 239 -7.73 3.99 -14.32
N THR A 240 -7.37 2.85 -13.72
CA THR A 240 -7.49 2.65 -12.27
C THR A 240 -6.54 3.60 -11.50
N GLN A 241 -5.28 3.73 -11.94
CA GLN A 241 -4.29 4.61 -11.30
C GLN A 241 -4.68 6.09 -11.36
N THR A 242 -5.41 6.48 -12.40
CA THR A 242 -5.86 7.87 -12.62
C THR A 242 -7.26 8.13 -12.06
N GLY A 243 -7.85 7.17 -11.33
CA GLY A 243 -9.18 7.28 -10.73
C GLY A 243 -10.34 7.18 -11.72
N ARG A 244 -10.07 6.87 -13.00
CA ARG A 244 -11.04 6.74 -14.09
C ARG A 244 -11.65 5.34 -14.14
N ASN A 245 -12.13 4.86 -12.99
CA ASN A 245 -12.64 3.50 -12.78
C ASN A 245 -13.80 3.13 -13.73
N GLU A 246 -14.60 4.11 -14.16
CA GLU A 246 -15.66 3.92 -15.15
C GLU A 246 -15.13 3.52 -16.53
N MET A 247 -14.01 4.14 -16.94
CA MET A 247 -13.33 3.82 -18.19
C MET A 247 -12.64 2.46 -18.09
N ALA A 248 -12.03 2.17 -16.94
CA ALA A 248 -11.44 0.87 -16.63
C ALA A 248 -12.47 -0.27 -16.79
N LEU A 249 -13.65 -0.14 -16.17
CA LEU A 249 -14.72 -1.12 -16.28
C LEU A 249 -15.21 -1.29 -17.74
N THR A 250 -15.38 -0.17 -18.44
CA THR A 250 -15.81 -0.17 -19.85
C THR A 250 -14.82 -0.93 -20.73
N GLN A 251 -13.52 -0.68 -20.54
CA GLN A 251 -12.46 -1.37 -21.26
C GLN A 251 -12.41 -2.87 -20.92
N LEU A 252 -12.54 -3.22 -19.64
CA LEU A 252 -12.55 -4.60 -19.17
C LEU A 252 -13.72 -5.41 -19.78
N ILE A 253 -14.93 -4.86 -19.77
CA ILE A 253 -16.11 -5.48 -20.39
C ILE A 253 -15.93 -5.61 -21.90
N ALA A 254 -15.42 -4.57 -22.57
CA ALA A 254 -15.18 -4.59 -24.01
C ALA A 254 -14.14 -5.67 -24.38
N TYR A 255 -13.09 -5.82 -23.57
CA TYR A 255 -12.10 -6.87 -23.76
C TYR A 255 -12.69 -8.27 -23.54
N ASN A 256 -13.41 -8.51 -22.42
CA ASN A 256 -14.05 -9.79 -22.13
C ASN A 256 -14.99 -10.23 -23.29
N LYS A 257 -15.74 -9.30 -23.89
CA LYS A 257 -16.56 -9.57 -25.09
C LYS A 257 -15.72 -10.00 -26.30
N ARG A 258 -14.56 -9.37 -26.55
CA ARG A 258 -13.67 -9.69 -27.69
C ARG A 258 -13.03 -11.06 -27.56
N VAL A 259 -12.65 -11.46 -26.35
CA VAL A 259 -12.03 -12.77 -26.07
C VAL A 259 -13.06 -13.88 -25.80
N GLN A 260 -14.29 -13.72 -26.32
CA GLN A 260 -15.36 -14.71 -26.19
C GLN A 260 -15.66 -15.12 -24.74
N GLN A 261 -15.55 -14.16 -23.81
CA GLN A 261 -15.96 -14.32 -22.41
C GLN A 261 -15.11 -15.32 -21.61
N SER A 262 -13.83 -15.48 -21.97
CA SER A 262 -12.88 -16.31 -21.20
C SER A 262 -12.39 -15.68 -19.90
N ASN A 263 -12.66 -14.39 -19.68
CA ASN A 263 -12.05 -13.57 -18.63
C ASN A 263 -13.10 -13.06 -17.62
N ASP A 264 -14.00 -13.93 -17.19
CA ASP A 264 -15.05 -13.56 -16.21
C ASP A 264 -14.44 -13.32 -14.81
N LYS A 265 -13.30 -13.96 -14.52
CA LYS A 265 -12.59 -13.85 -13.24
C LYS A 265 -12.11 -12.43 -12.99
N GLU A 266 -11.51 -11.80 -13.99
CA GLU A 266 -10.98 -10.44 -13.92
C GLU A 266 -12.10 -9.42 -13.66
N ILE A 267 -13.32 -9.67 -14.15
CA ILE A 267 -14.49 -8.82 -13.87
C ILE A 267 -14.93 -8.93 -12.42
N VAL A 268 -14.89 -10.14 -11.85
CA VAL A 268 -15.19 -10.37 -10.43
C VAL A 268 -14.13 -9.72 -9.55
N GLU A 269 -12.85 -9.90 -9.86
CA GLU A 269 -11.72 -9.28 -9.15
C GLU A 269 -11.84 -7.75 -9.17
N PHE A 270 -12.06 -7.15 -10.34
CA PHE A 270 -12.29 -5.71 -10.47
C PHE A 270 -13.51 -5.26 -9.65
N GLY A 271 -14.61 -6.01 -9.69
CA GLY A 271 -15.80 -5.71 -8.88
C GLY A 271 -15.51 -5.72 -7.37
N ASN A 272 -14.70 -6.68 -6.91
CA ASN A 272 -14.28 -6.79 -5.51
C ASN A 272 -13.37 -5.62 -5.10
N GLU A 273 -12.40 -5.26 -5.93
CA GLU A 273 -11.49 -4.12 -5.71
C GLU A 273 -12.27 -2.80 -5.60
N MET A 274 -13.19 -2.54 -6.55
CA MET A 274 -14.05 -1.36 -6.52
C MET A 274 -14.92 -1.34 -5.26
N ALA A 275 -15.43 -2.49 -4.81
CA ALA A 275 -16.20 -2.60 -3.58
C ALA A 275 -15.36 -2.32 -2.33
N GLN A 276 -14.07 -2.64 -2.33
CA GLN A 276 -13.15 -2.36 -1.22
C GLN A 276 -12.86 -0.87 -1.08
N ILE A 277 -12.68 -0.15 -2.20
CA ILE A 277 -12.43 1.30 -2.20
C ILE A 277 -13.72 2.14 -2.08
N GLY A 278 -14.89 1.51 -2.00
CA GLY A 278 -16.18 2.19 -1.80
C GLY A 278 -16.90 2.61 -3.09
N GLU A 279 -16.38 2.24 -4.26
CA GLU A 279 -16.96 2.48 -5.59
C GLU A 279 -18.10 1.49 -5.88
N TYR A 280 -19.13 1.50 -5.02
CA TYR A 280 -20.18 0.49 -5.04
C TYR A 280 -21.00 0.46 -6.33
N ASP A 281 -21.19 1.59 -6.99
CA ASP A 281 -21.93 1.63 -8.26
C ASP A 281 -21.18 0.94 -9.40
N ILE A 282 -19.86 1.16 -9.47
CA ILE A 282 -18.98 0.54 -10.46
C ILE A 282 -18.86 -0.96 -10.16
N ALA A 283 -18.61 -1.32 -8.89
CA ALA A 283 -18.56 -2.71 -8.45
C ALA A 283 -19.85 -3.48 -8.79
N ARG A 284 -21.01 -2.90 -8.49
CA ARG A 284 -22.31 -3.50 -8.80
C ARG A 284 -22.46 -3.76 -10.30
N ARG A 285 -22.06 -2.81 -11.15
CA ARG A 285 -22.15 -2.95 -12.61
C ARG A 285 -21.21 -4.01 -13.18
N ALA A 286 -20.02 -4.17 -12.60
CA ALA A 286 -19.12 -5.26 -12.94
C ALA A 286 -19.78 -6.62 -12.70
N PHE A 287 -20.36 -6.83 -11.52
CA PHE A 287 -21.09 -8.06 -11.22
C PHE A 287 -22.36 -8.23 -12.06
N GLU A 288 -23.13 -7.16 -12.25
CA GLU A 288 -24.37 -7.18 -13.03
C GLU A 288 -24.13 -7.63 -14.48
N TYR A 289 -22.97 -7.29 -15.07
CA TYR A 289 -22.58 -7.75 -16.40
C TYR A 289 -22.56 -9.29 -16.50
N LEU A 290 -22.04 -9.96 -15.47
CA LEU A 290 -22.00 -11.43 -15.41
C LEU A 290 -23.37 -12.02 -15.05
N VAL A 291 -24.08 -11.41 -14.10
CA VAL A 291 -25.42 -11.86 -13.67
C VAL A 291 -26.42 -11.84 -14.84
N LYS A 292 -26.36 -10.82 -15.71
CA LYS A 292 -27.21 -10.71 -16.92
C LYS A 292 -27.04 -11.89 -17.89
N ARG A 293 -25.90 -12.57 -17.85
CA ARG A 293 -25.62 -13.77 -18.68
C ARG A 293 -26.18 -15.06 -18.06
N LYS A 294 -26.70 -15.01 -16.83
CA LYS A 294 -27.25 -16.15 -16.07
C LYS A 294 -26.25 -17.32 -15.99
N THR A 295 -26.75 -18.55 -16.04
CA THR A 295 -25.96 -19.80 -15.91
C THR A 295 -24.93 -20.03 -17.03
N ARG A 296 -24.84 -19.15 -18.04
CA ARG A 296 -23.80 -19.20 -19.06
C ARG A 296 -22.43 -18.73 -18.57
N SER A 297 -22.37 -17.98 -17.46
CA SER A 297 -21.11 -17.66 -16.79
C SER A 297 -20.80 -18.70 -15.72
N THR A 298 -19.57 -19.21 -15.72
CA THR A 298 -19.07 -20.11 -14.67
C THR A 298 -19.03 -19.44 -13.30
N LEU A 299 -18.94 -18.11 -13.28
CA LEU A 299 -18.87 -17.27 -12.08
C LEU A 299 -20.21 -16.59 -11.75
N TYR A 300 -21.33 -17.02 -12.34
CA TYR A 300 -22.66 -16.45 -12.08
C TYR A 300 -22.97 -16.34 -10.59
N ASN A 301 -22.77 -17.41 -9.80
CA ASN A 301 -23.09 -17.40 -8.37
C ASN A 301 -22.22 -16.40 -7.60
N GLU A 302 -20.92 -16.34 -7.91
CA GLU A 302 -19.99 -15.42 -7.26
C GLU A 302 -20.32 -13.97 -7.60
N ALA A 303 -20.60 -13.68 -8.87
CA ALA A 303 -21.05 -12.36 -9.29
C ALA A 303 -22.40 -11.98 -8.67
N TYR A 304 -23.34 -12.91 -8.57
CA TYR A 304 -24.64 -12.62 -7.96
C TYR A 304 -24.49 -12.29 -6.47
N ILE A 305 -23.68 -13.07 -5.76
CA ILE A 305 -23.34 -12.82 -4.34
C ILE A 305 -22.64 -11.46 -4.19
N GLY A 306 -21.63 -11.18 -5.01
CA GLY A 306 -20.91 -9.91 -5.02
C GLY A 306 -21.84 -8.72 -5.28
N MET A 307 -22.75 -8.83 -6.26
CA MET A 307 -23.73 -7.80 -6.58
C MET A 307 -24.65 -7.47 -5.39
N LEU A 308 -25.15 -8.49 -4.69
CA LEU A 308 -26.03 -8.32 -3.53
C LEU A 308 -25.28 -7.74 -2.34
N ASN A 309 -24.06 -8.23 -2.05
CA ASN A 309 -23.24 -7.73 -0.96
C ASN A 309 -22.83 -6.26 -1.18
N VAL A 310 -22.49 -5.87 -2.40
CA VAL A 310 -22.21 -4.47 -2.75
C VAL A 310 -23.46 -3.61 -2.64
N SER A 311 -24.60 -4.11 -3.10
CA SER A 311 -25.88 -3.39 -2.97
C SER A 311 -26.26 -3.18 -1.51
N TYR A 312 -26.04 -4.18 -0.65
CA TYR A 312 -26.19 -4.05 0.80
C TYR A 312 -25.25 -2.99 1.37
N LYS A 313 -23.95 -3.09 1.12
CA LYS A 313 -22.96 -2.11 1.61
C LYS A 313 -23.32 -0.69 1.20
N LYS A 314 -23.72 -0.48 -0.06
CA LYS A 314 -24.16 0.83 -0.57
C LYS A 314 -25.42 1.35 0.13
N ALA A 315 -26.42 0.49 0.31
CA ALA A 315 -27.69 0.90 0.91
C ALA A 315 -27.51 1.32 2.37
N VAL A 316 -26.59 0.67 3.10
CA VAL A 316 -26.34 0.91 4.52
C VAL A 316 -25.21 1.91 4.81
N SER A 317 -24.44 2.35 3.81
CA SER A 317 -23.33 3.30 3.97
C SER A 317 -23.79 4.77 4.11
N LYS A 318 -24.96 4.99 4.71
CA LYS A 318 -25.57 6.31 4.92
C LYS A 318 -25.98 6.43 6.38
N LEU A 319 -26.00 7.67 6.90
CA LEU A 319 -26.47 7.95 8.26
C LEU A 319 -27.90 7.46 8.50
N ASN A 320 -28.77 7.62 7.50
CA ASN A 320 -30.13 7.12 7.48
C ASN A 320 -30.38 6.35 6.17
N PRO A 321 -30.23 5.01 6.18
CA PRO A 321 -30.56 4.16 5.04
C PRO A 321 -32.04 4.27 4.62
N ASP A 322 -32.31 4.20 3.31
CA ASP A 322 -33.70 4.20 2.81
C ASP A 322 -34.36 2.85 3.09
N ILE A 323 -35.36 2.86 3.97
CA ILE A 323 -36.10 1.66 4.38
C ILE A 323 -36.76 0.94 3.19
N ASN A 324 -37.22 1.66 2.17
CA ASN A 324 -37.83 1.04 0.99
C ASN A 324 -36.79 0.33 0.12
N GLU A 325 -35.61 0.95 -0.06
CA GLU A 325 -34.46 0.32 -0.73
C GLU A 325 -34.06 -0.96 0.00
N LEU A 326 -33.96 -0.92 1.35
CA LEU A 326 -33.63 -2.08 2.17
C LEU A 326 -34.67 -3.20 2.11
N LYS A 327 -35.97 -2.87 2.09
CA LYS A 327 -37.05 -3.87 1.91
C LYS A 327 -37.00 -4.52 0.53
N SER A 328 -36.73 -3.73 -0.52
CA SER A 328 -36.53 -4.27 -1.87
C SER A 328 -35.34 -5.21 -1.90
N LEU A 329 -34.23 -4.83 -1.28
CA LEU A 329 -33.02 -5.66 -1.21
C LEU A 329 -33.26 -6.96 -0.42
N ASP A 330 -33.94 -6.90 0.72
CA ASP A 330 -34.35 -8.09 1.50
C ASP A 330 -35.17 -9.05 0.63
N SER A 331 -36.12 -8.52 -0.15
CA SER A 331 -36.91 -9.32 -1.09
C SER A 331 -36.04 -10.01 -2.15
N THR A 332 -35.07 -9.28 -2.73
CA THR A 332 -34.12 -9.84 -3.70
C THR A 332 -33.21 -10.89 -3.07
N ILE A 333 -32.71 -10.66 -1.86
CA ILE A 333 -31.87 -11.62 -1.13
C ILE A 333 -32.64 -12.91 -0.82
N ASN A 334 -33.90 -12.80 -0.38
CA ASN A 334 -34.74 -13.97 -0.12
C ASN A 334 -35.01 -14.79 -1.40
N LEU A 335 -35.08 -14.16 -2.57
CA LEU A 335 -35.13 -14.87 -3.85
C LEU A 335 -33.79 -15.53 -4.19
N ALA A 336 -32.68 -14.82 -4.00
CA ALA A 336 -31.34 -15.35 -4.24
C ALA A 336 -31.04 -16.59 -3.38
N LEU A 337 -31.43 -16.58 -2.11
CA LEU A 337 -31.26 -17.73 -1.19
C LEU A 337 -32.03 -18.99 -1.65
N LYS A 338 -33.12 -18.82 -2.41
CA LYS A 338 -33.87 -19.96 -3.01
C LYS A 338 -33.21 -20.51 -4.27
N GLU A 339 -32.47 -19.67 -4.99
CA GLU A 339 -31.81 -20.03 -6.25
C GLU A 339 -30.38 -20.56 -6.06
N LEU A 340 -29.66 -20.03 -5.08
CA LEU A 340 -28.27 -20.37 -4.81
C LEU A 340 -28.17 -21.75 -4.14
N ALA A 341 -27.17 -22.53 -4.58
CA ALA A 341 -26.83 -23.76 -3.88
C ALA A 341 -26.39 -23.45 -2.44
N ILE A 342 -26.89 -24.21 -1.47
CA ILE A 342 -26.57 -24.04 -0.04
C ILE A 342 -25.06 -24.03 0.22
N THR A 343 -24.23 -24.71 -0.58
CA THR A 343 -22.77 -24.69 -0.42
C THR A 343 -22.11 -23.35 -0.71
N LYS A 344 -22.81 -22.44 -1.41
CA LYS A 344 -22.30 -21.12 -1.82
C LYS A 344 -23.04 -19.96 -1.15
N ALA A 345 -24.09 -20.24 -0.38
CA ALA A 345 -25.00 -19.20 0.11
C ALA A 345 -24.54 -18.53 1.41
N TYR A 346 -23.46 -19.00 2.07
CA TYR A 346 -23.04 -18.55 3.39
C TYR A 346 -22.99 -17.03 3.53
N ASP A 347 -22.27 -16.34 2.64
CA ASP A 347 -22.11 -14.88 2.73
C ASP A 347 -23.45 -14.15 2.60
N ILE A 348 -24.37 -14.66 1.77
CA ILE A 348 -25.71 -14.08 1.59
C ILE A 348 -26.62 -14.39 2.77
N ILE A 349 -26.47 -15.54 3.44
CA ILE A 349 -27.17 -15.84 4.69
C ILE A 349 -26.78 -14.82 5.77
N ILE A 350 -25.47 -14.53 5.91
CA ILE A 350 -24.98 -13.51 6.85
C ILE A 350 -25.55 -12.13 6.51
N THR A 351 -25.45 -11.71 5.24
CA THR A 351 -26.01 -10.43 4.78
C THR A 351 -27.52 -10.34 5.01
N SER A 352 -28.26 -11.43 4.76
CA SER A 352 -29.70 -11.51 5.01
C SER A 352 -30.04 -11.29 6.48
N ALA A 353 -29.39 -12.02 7.39
CA ALA A 353 -29.63 -11.91 8.82
C ALA A 353 -29.26 -10.51 9.36
N GLN A 354 -28.14 -9.95 8.90
CA GLN A 354 -27.73 -8.60 9.29
C GLN A 354 -28.72 -7.54 8.81
N LEU A 355 -29.15 -7.60 7.55
CA LEU A 355 -30.14 -6.68 6.99
C LEU A 355 -31.45 -6.72 7.77
N LYS A 356 -31.94 -7.93 8.04
CA LYS A 356 -33.19 -8.15 8.77
C LYS A 356 -33.11 -7.63 10.21
N ALA A 357 -32.07 -7.99 10.95
CA ALA A 357 -31.95 -7.64 12.37
C ALA A 357 -31.54 -6.18 12.60
N PHE A 358 -30.46 -5.71 11.96
CA PHE A 358 -29.87 -4.40 12.28
C PHE A 358 -30.60 -3.23 11.61
N TYR A 359 -31.35 -3.45 10.53
CA TYR A 359 -31.98 -2.36 9.79
C TYR A 359 -33.50 -2.49 9.63
N LEU A 360 -34.04 -3.70 9.50
CA LEU A 360 -35.47 -3.91 9.27
C LEU A 360 -36.27 -4.26 10.53
N ASN A 361 -35.60 -4.45 11.68
CA ASN A 361 -36.19 -4.91 12.95
C ASN A 361 -36.99 -6.22 12.81
N LYS A 362 -36.58 -7.08 11.87
CA LYS A 362 -37.16 -8.42 11.65
C LYS A 362 -36.32 -9.46 12.39
N TYR A 363 -36.33 -9.39 13.73
CA TYR A 363 -35.44 -10.22 14.55
C TYR A 363 -35.76 -11.72 14.43
N ASP A 364 -37.03 -12.10 14.46
CA ASP A 364 -37.46 -13.50 14.35
C ASP A 364 -37.04 -14.11 13.00
N ASP A 365 -37.31 -13.42 11.89
CA ASP A 365 -36.85 -13.85 10.56
C ASP A 365 -35.32 -14.01 10.50
N ALA A 366 -34.56 -13.12 11.17
CA ALA A 366 -33.10 -13.21 11.20
C ALA A 366 -32.61 -14.39 12.04
N ILE A 367 -33.26 -14.65 13.18
CA ILE A 367 -32.99 -15.80 14.05
C ILE A 367 -33.25 -17.10 13.29
N ASP A 368 -34.36 -17.20 12.56
CA ASP A 368 -34.72 -18.38 11.78
C ASP A 368 -33.67 -18.67 10.69
N VAL A 369 -33.27 -17.65 9.93
CA VAL A 369 -32.22 -17.77 8.90
C VAL A 369 -30.90 -18.30 9.48
N ILE A 370 -30.49 -17.81 10.65
CA ILE A 370 -29.24 -18.23 11.28
C ILE A 370 -29.36 -19.63 11.92
N ASN A 371 -30.49 -19.96 12.53
CA ASN A 371 -30.73 -21.30 13.09
C ASN A 371 -30.76 -22.39 12.01
N GLU A 372 -31.34 -22.10 10.85
CA GLU A 372 -31.29 -22.99 9.69
C GLU A 372 -29.83 -23.21 9.24
N ALA A 373 -29.03 -22.14 9.18
CA ALA A 373 -27.61 -22.24 8.85
C ALA A 373 -26.80 -23.03 9.90
N ILE A 374 -27.05 -22.83 11.19
CA ILE A 374 -26.40 -23.58 12.28
C ILE A 374 -26.73 -25.08 12.20
N SER A 375 -27.95 -25.42 11.79
CA SER A 375 -28.43 -26.80 11.67
C SER A 375 -27.87 -27.51 10.42
N SER A 376 -27.32 -26.75 9.47
CA SER A 376 -26.76 -27.28 8.23
C SER A 376 -25.37 -27.91 8.43
N ASN A 377 -25.22 -29.16 7.98
CA ASN A 377 -23.91 -29.83 7.99
C ASN A 377 -22.85 -29.12 7.14
N TYR A 378 -23.26 -28.29 6.16
CA TYR A 378 -22.34 -27.53 5.30
C TYR A 378 -21.59 -26.42 6.04
N TYR A 379 -22.15 -25.91 7.14
CA TYR A 379 -21.61 -24.76 7.88
C TYR A 379 -21.11 -25.13 9.28
N LYS A 380 -20.84 -26.41 9.52
CA LYS A 380 -20.39 -26.90 10.84
C LYS A 380 -19.11 -26.24 11.34
N ASN A 381 -18.19 -25.89 10.43
CA ASN A 381 -16.97 -25.15 10.73
C ASN A 381 -17.21 -23.64 10.94
N LYS A 382 -18.40 -23.14 10.64
CA LYS A 382 -18.84 -21.75 10.81
C LYS A 382 -19.84 -21.56 11.95
N THR A 383 -20.15 -22.62 12.69
CA THR A 383 -21.08 -22.57 13.81
C THR A 383 -20.71 -21.54 14.88
N PRO A 384 -19.42 -21.37 15.28
CA PRO A 384 -19.05 -20.31 16.22
C PRO A 384 -19.40 -18.90 15.73
N GLU A 385 -19.09 -18.58 14.47
CA GLU A 385 -19.40 -17.29 13.86
C GLU A 385 -20.91 -17.05 13.73
N LEU A 386 -21.67 -18.08 13.33
CA LEU A 386 -23.13 -18.03 13.26
C LEU A 386 -23.76 -17.82 14.64
N LYS A 387 -23.27 -18.51 15.68
CA LYS A 387 -23.72 -18.30 17.06
C LYS A 387 -23.39 -16.92 17.59
N MET A 388 -22.26 -16.37 17.16
CA MET A 388 -21.85 -15.02 17.55
C MET A 388 -22.82 -13.98 16.99
N LEU A 389 -23.15 -14.08 15.69
CA LEU A 389 -24.17 -13.23 15.07
C LEU A 389 -25.56 -13.46 15.68
N LEU A 390 -25.92 -14.71 16.00
CA LEU A 390 -27.17 -14.99 16.70
C LEU A 390 -27.24 -14.32 18.07
N GLY A 391 -26.12 -14.33 18.83
CA GLY A 391 -26.01 -13.61 20.09
C GLY A 391 -26.21 -12.10 19.92
N ASP A 392 -25.63 -11.52 18.88
CA ASP A 392 -25.85 -10.12 18.53
C ASP A 392 -27.33 -9.83 18.25
N ILE A 393 -28.00 -10.70 17.49
CA ILE A 393 -29.42 -10.56 17.17
C ILE A 393 -30.29 -10.67 18.43
N TYR A 394 -30.00 -11.60 19.34
CA TYR A 394 -30.71 -11.69 20.62
C TYR A 394 -30.49 -10.44 21.48
N MET A 395 -29.29 -9.87 21.46
CA MET A 395 -29.01 -8.60 22.14
C MET A 395 -29.86 -7.46 21.57
N LEU A 396 -30.02 -7.39 20.25
CA LEU A 396 -30.91 -6.41 19.60
C LEU A 396 -32.38 -6.67 19.92
N ASN A 397 -32.78 -7.94 20.02
CA ASN A 397 -34.14 -8.37 20.34
C ASN A 397 -34.45 -8.31 21.85
N ASN A 398 -33.66 -7.57 22.64
CA ASN A 398 -33.84 -7.40 24.09
C ASN A 398 -33.83 -8.72 24.90
N ASN A 399 -33.08 -9.73 24.43
CA ASN A 399 -32.89 -11.03 25.08
C ASN A 399 -31.42 -11.20 25.53
N PRO A 400 -30.95 -10.43 26.54
CA PRO A 400 -29.55 -10.41 26.95
C PRO A 400 -29.07 -11.76 27.52
N TRP A 401 -29.97 -12.55 28.12
CA TRP A 401 -29.62 -13.85 28.68
C TRP A 401 -29.27 -14.87 27.61
N ASP A 402 -30.03 -14.93 26.52
CA ASP A 402 -29.76 -15.81 25.38
C ASP A 402 -28.47 -15.39 24.67
N ALA A 403 -28.25 -14.09 24.50
CA ALA A 403 -27.00 -13.55 23.98
C ALA A 403 -25.79 -13.97 24.84
N THR A 404 -25.87 -13.76 26.15
CA THR A 404 -24.83 -14.17 27.12
C THR A 404 -24.54 -15.66 27.03
N LEU A 405 -25.58 -16.48 26.97
CA LEU A 405 -25.45 -17.93 26.88
C LEU A 405 -24.74 -18.35 25.59
N LEU A 406 -25.09 -17.76 24.45
CA LEU A 406 -24.43 -18.05 23.17
C LEU A 406 -22.95 -17.67 23.18
N TYR A 407 -22.60 -16.49 23.68
CA TYR A 407 -21.20 -16.09 23.82
C TYR A 407 -20.43 -17.06 24.74
N ALA A 408 -21.02 -17.45 25.87
CA ALA A 408 -20.43 -18.44 26.78
C ALA A 408 -20.31 -19.84 26.17
N GLN A 409 -21.21 -20.24 25.26
CA GLN A 409 -21.08 -21.49 24.52
C GLN A 409 -19.90 -21.46 23.54
N ILE A 410 -19.65 -20.33 22.89
CA ILE A 410 -18.49 -20.14 22.00
C ILE A 410 -17.20 -20.23 22.82
N GLU A 411 -17.15 -19.60 24.00
CA GLU A 411 -16.02 -19.67 24.92
C GLU A 411 -15.63 -21.10 25.31
N LYS A 412 -16.63 -21.99 25.45
CA LYS A 412 -16.46 -23.41 25.81
C LYS A 412 -16.28 -24.33 24.60
N SER A 413 -16.34 -23.81 23.38
CA SER A 413 -16.22 -24.59 22.15
C SER A 413 -14.76 -24.72 21.72
N ASN A 414 -14.49 -25.61 20.76
CA ASN A 414 -13.16 -25.76 20.12
C ASN A 414 -12.91 -24.67 19.05
N ALA A 415 -13.44 -23.46 19.24
CA ALA A 415 -13.21 -22.34 18.32
C ALA A 415 -11.76 -21.84 18.40
N SER A 416 -11.35 -21.04 17.41
CA SER A 416 -10.04 -20.38 17.46
C SER A 416 -9.96 -19.38 18.61
N ALA A 417 -8.74 -19.10 19.08
CA ALA A 417 -8.52 -18.12 20.14
C ALA A 417 -9.13 -16.75 19.81
N ASP A 418 -9.05 -16.32 18.55
CA ASP A 418 -9.63 -15.05 18.09
C ASP A 418 -11.16 -15.04 18.24
N ILE A 419 -11.85 -16.09 17.80
CA ILE A 419 -13.32 -16.19 17.94
C ILE A 419 -13.73 -16.27 19.41
N THR A 420 -13.00 -17.04 20.22
CA THR A 420 -13.25 -17.15 21.66
C THR A 420 -13.06 -15.82 22.38
N ASN A 421 -12.00 -15.07 22.06
CA ASN A 421 -11.74 -13.76 22.66
C ASN A 421 -12.78 -12.73 22.22
N GLU A 422 -13.24 -12.79 20.97
CA GLU A 422 -14.29 -11.91 20.46
C GLU A 422 -15.62 -12.17 21.18
N ALA A 423 -15.97 -13.44 21.41
CA ALA A 423 -17.16 -13.81 22.19
C ALA A 423 -17.10 -13.29 23.63
N ARG A 424 -15.94 -13.39 24.29
CA ARG A 424 -15.72 -12.80 25.63
C ARG A 424 -15.89 -11.29 25.60
N PHE A 425 -15.35 -10.62 24.59
CA PHE A 425 -15.45 -9.17 24.45
C PHE A 425 -16.90 -8.74 24.23
N ARG A 426 -17.66 -9.44 23.38
CA ARG A 426 -19.11 -9.19 23.20
C ARG A 426 -19.90 -9.40 24.48
N LYS A 427 -19.56 -10.40 25.29
CA LYS A 427 -20.16 -10.62 26.61
C LYS A 427 -19.86 -9.45 27.57
N ALA A 428 -18.64 -8.92 27.57
CA ALA A 428 -18.28 -7.74 28.33
C ALA A 428 -19.00 -6.47 27.83
N LYS A 429 -19.17 -6.32 26.51
CA LYS A 429 -19.94 -5.21 25.93
C LYS A 429 -21.41 -5.26 26.31
N LEU A 430 -22.01 -6.45 26.38
CA LEU A 430 -23.37 -6.63 26.86
C LEU A 430 -23.53 -6.13 28.32
N ALA A 431 -22.56 -6.44 29.19
CA ALA A 431 -22.49 -5.88 30.55
C ALA A 431 -22.52 -4.35 30.53
N TYR A 432 -21.63 -3.78 29.72
CA TYR A 432 -21.46 -2.34 29.57
C TYR A 432 -22.74 -1.65 29.08
N TYR A 433 -23.37 -2.19 28.02
CA TYR A 433 -24.62 -1.63 27.48
C TYR A 433 -25.79 -1.70 28.46
N THR A 434 -25.76 -2.64 29.40
CA THR A 434 -26.80 -2.79 30.44
C THR A 434 -26.48 -2.03 31.73
N GLY A 435 -25.39 -1.23 31.74
CA GLY A 435 -24.98 -0.42 32.90
C GLY A 435 -24.25 -1.20 34.00
N GLN A 436 -23.91 -2.46 33.77
CA GLN A 436 -23.16 -3.29 34.72
C GLN A 436 -21.66 -3.06 34.60
N PHE A 437 -21.20 -1.82 34.83
CA PHE A 437 -19.83 -1.38 34.55
C PHE A 437 -18.77 -2.16 35.33
N GLU A 438 -19.01 -2.46 36.60
CA GLU A 438 -18.10 -3.29 37.41
C GLU A 438 -17.96 -4.71 36.83
N TRP A 439 -19.06 -5.31 36.39
CA TRP A 439 -19.03 -6.64 35.77
C TRP A 439 -18.34 -6.59 34.40
N ALA A 440 -18.60 -5.55 33.61
CA ALA A 440 -17.91 -5.29 32.35
C ALA A 440 -16.39 -5.20 32.56
N GLN A 441 -15.97 -4.38 33.53
CA GLN A 441 -14.56 -4.18 33.87
C GLN A 441 -13.87 -5.48 34.27
N ALA A 442 -14.50 -6.28 35.13
CA ALA A 442 -13.96 -7.57 35.55
C ALA A 442 -13.76 -8.55 34.37
N GLN A 443 -14.65 -8.55 33.37
CA GLN A 443 -14.46 -9.34 32.15
C GLN A 443 -13.34 -8.79 31.26
N LEU A 444 -13.21 -7.46 31.15
CA LEU A 444 -12.19 -6.80 30.33
C LEU A 444 -10.79 -6.99 30.90
N ASP A 445 -10.62 -6.98 32.23
CA ASP A 445 -9.32 -7.22 32.87
C ASP A 445 -8.78 -8.63 32.59
N VAL A 446 -9.66 -9.63 32.45
CA VAL A 446 -9.26 -10.98 32.00
C VAL A 446 -8.80 -10.97 30.54
N LEU A 447 -9.44 -10.18 29.67
CA LEU A 447 -9.07 -10.06 28.26
C LEU A 447 -7.75 -9.32 28.04
N LYS A 448 -7.46 -8.33 28.90
CA LYS A 448 -6.19 -7.59 28.88
C LYS A 448 -4.98 -8.46 29.18
N ALA A 449 -5.16 -9.54 29.96
CA ALA A 449 -4.12 -10.54 30.22
C ALA A 449 -3.94 -11.55 29.07
N GLY A 450 -4.80 -11.53 28.04
CA GLY A 450 -4.79 -12.45 26.90
C GLY A 450 -3.83 -12.01 25.77
N THR A 451 -3.33 -12.99 24.99
CA THR A 451 -2.23 -12.81 24.02
C THR A 451 -2.62 -12.37 22.60
N SER A 452 -3.92 -12.25 22.26
CA SER A 452 -4.34 -11.83 20.91
C SER A 452 -4.27 -10.30 20.74
N LYS A 453 -3.36 -9.80 19.91
CA LYS A 453 -3.10 -8.35 19.74
C LYS A 453 -4.32 -7.53 19.29
N LEU A 454 -5.22 -8.09 18.46
CA LEU A 454 -6.34 -7.33 17.86
C LEU A 454 -7.42 -6.98 18.90
N ILE A 455 -7.99 -8.00 19.57
CA ILE A 455 -9.06 -7.80 20.56
C ILE A 455 -8.52 -7.16 21.85
N SER A 456 -7.25 -7.35 22.17
CA SER A 456 -6.62 -6.74 23.34
C SER A 456 -6.71 -5.21 23.29
N ASN A 457 -6.54 -4.59 22.11
CA ASN A 457 -6.64 -3.14 21.97
C ASN A 457 -8.07 -2.62 22.18
N ASP A 458 -9.08 -3.22 21.54
CA ASP A 458 -10.49 -2.81 21.71
C ASP A 458 -10.97 -3.00 23.16
N ALA A 459 -10.55 -4.10 23.80
CA ALA A 459 -10.84 -4.36 25.20
C ALA A 459 -10.11 -3.39 26.15
N LEU A 460 -8.89 -2.99 25.82
CA LEU A 460 -8.13 -1.97 26.54
C LEU A 460 -8.81 -0.60 26.44
N GLU A 461 -9.25 -0.19 25.25
CA GLU A 461 -9.96 1.08 25.05
C GLU A 461 -11.24 1.14 25.89
N LEU A 462 -12.07 0.08 25.86
CA LEU A 462 -13.29 0.06 26.67
C LEU A 462 -13.01 0.00 28.18
N SER A 463 -11.98 -0.75 28.59
CA SER A 463 -11.57 -0.83 30.00
C SER A 463 -11.05 0.51 30.53
N LEU A 464 -10.25 1.21 29.72
CA LEU A 464 -9.73 2.52 30.06
C LEU A 464 -10.88 3.53 30.18
N PHE A 465 -11.75 3.57 29.18
CA PHE A 465 -12.95 4.42 29.19
C PHE A 465 -13.79 4.20 30.46
N ILE A 466 -14.03 2.94 30.84
CA ILE A 466 -14.78 2.62 32.07
C ILE A 466 -14.04 3.13 33.31
N THR A 467 -12.73 2.90 33.37
CA THR A 467 -11.91 3.25 34.55
C THR A 467 -11.79 4.77 34.73
N GLU A 468 -11.68 5.53 33.65
CA GLU A 468 -11.51 6.99 33.68
C GLU A 468 -12.80 7.74 34.02
N ASN A 469 -13.96 7.16 33.68
CA ASN A 469 -15.24 7.85 33.75
C ASN A 469 -16.20 7.32 34.82
N TYR A 470 -15.86 6.24 35.54
CA TYR A 470 -16.68 5.64 36.58
C TYR A 470 -16.14 5.94 38.00
N ASP A 471 -16.25 7.19 38.45
CA ASP A 471 -15.98 7.61 39.85
C ASP A 471 -17.17 8.43 40.42
N MET A 472 -17.70 8.02 41.57
CA MET A 472 -19.10 8.14 42.04
C MET A 472 -19.75 9.54 42.20
N ASP A 473 -21.03 9.59 41.78
CA ASP A 473 -22.26 10.32 42.22
C ASP A 473 -22.99 11.09 41.09
N THR A 474 -22.28 11.72 40.14
CA THR A 474 -22.90 12.43 38.98
C THR A 474 -22.56 11.82 37.62
N THR A 475 -21.57 10.94 37.59
CA THR A 475 -20.96 10.27 36.43
C THR A 475 -21.74 9.02 35.96
N GLU A 476 -22.50 8.36 36.84
CA GLU A 476 -23.20 7.13 36.48
C GLU A 476 -24.27 7.36 35.40
N SER A 477 -25.05 8.45 35.52
CA SER A 477 -26.10 8.77 34.55
C SER A 477 -25.55 9.19 33.18
N THR A 478 -24.42 9.92 33.14
CA THR A 478 -23.74 10.29 31.88
C THR A 478 -23.14 9.05 31.23
N MET A 479 -22.50 8.19 32.01
CA MET A 479 -21.91 6.95 31.53
C MET A 479 -22.97 5.98 30.98
N GLN A 480 -24.11 5.81 31.65
CA GLN A 480 -25.23 5.02 31.13
C GLN A 480 -25.78 5.58 29.81
N THR A 481 -25.85 6.90 29.69
CA THR A 481 -26.28 7.57 28.44
C THR A 481 -25.27 7.32 27.32
N PHE A 482 -23.97 7.34 27.64
CA PHE A 482 -22.90 7.04 26.70
C PHE A 482 -22.91 5.56 26.27
N ALA A 483 -23.03 4.63 27.22
CA ALA A 483 -23.17 3.20 26.93
C ALA A 483 -24.39 2.93 26.03
N ARG A 484 -25.48 3.67 26.24
CA ARG A 484 -26.66 3.60 25.37
C ARG A 484 -26.39 4.15 23.97
N ALA A 485 -25.60 5.21 23.83
CA ALA A 485 -25.14 5.69 22.52
C ALA A 485 -24.30 4.63 21.80
N ASP A 486 -23.41 3.95 22.51
CA ASP A 486 -22.59 2.86 21.96
C ASP A 486 -23.45 1.66 21.55
N PHE A 487 -24.48 1.32 22.33
CA PHE A 487 -25.48 0.33 21.94
C PHE A 487 -26.26 0.74 20.69
N PHE A 488 -26.67 2.01 20.57
CA PHE A 488 -27.32 2.51 19.36
C PHE A 488 -26.39 2.50 18.14
N THR A 489 -25.10 2.76 18.34
CA THR A 489 -24.07 2.64 17.29
C THR A 489 -23.89 1.20 16.86
N PHE A 490 -23.82 0.27 17.81
CA PHE A 490 -23.77 -1.17 17.54
C PHE A 490 -24.99 -1.64 16.75
N SER A 491 -26.19 -1.21 17.15
CA SER A 491 -27.46 -1.53 16.50
C SER A 491 -27.72 -0.77 15.20
N LYS A 492 -26.73 -0.02 14.69
CA LYS A 492 -26.82 0.77 13.44
C LYS A 492 -27.89 1.87 13.46
N GLN A 493 -28.33 2.27 14.65
CA GLN A 493 -29.27 3.36 14.88
C GLN A 493 -28.51 4.66 15.13
N TYR A 494 -27.69 5.08 14.16
CA TYR A 494 -26.74 6.19 14.31
C TYR A 494 -27.39 7.51 14.73
N THR A 495 -28.57 7.83 14.20
CA THR A 495 -29.30 9.04 14.61
C THR A 495 -29.68 9.02 16.10
N LYS A 496 -30.06 7.86 16.66
CA LYS A 496 -30.35 7.74 18.10
C LYS A 496 -29.08 7.80 18.94
N ALA A 497 -27.98 7.22 18.44
CA ALA A 497 -26.69 7.31 19.09
C ALA A 497 -26.22 8.77 19.23
N LEU A 498 -26.29 9.53 18.13
CA LEU A 498 -25.98 10.96 18.12
C LEU A 498 -26.88 11.75 19.09
N GLN A 499 -28.18 11.47 19.13
CA GLN A 499 -29.10 12.12 20.09
C GLN A 499 -28.71 11.86 21.55
N CYS A 500 -28.28 10.63 21.89
CA CYS A 500 -27.78 10.33 23.23
C CYS A 500 -26.51 11.15 23.54
N LEU A 501 -25.56 11.21 22.61
CA LEU A 501 -24.30 11.95 22.76
C LEU A 501 -24.52 13.46 22.88
N ASP A 502 -25.38 14.03 22.03
CA ASP A 502 -25.75 15.45 22.07
C ASP A 502 -26.42 15.82 23.40
N SER A 503 -27.19 14.90 24.00
CA SER A 503 -27.84 15.15 25.30
C SER A 503 -26.84 15.26 26.45
N ILE A 504 -25.71 14.54 26.38
CA ILE A 504 -24.63 14.64 27.36
C ILE A 504 -23.97 16.02 27.23
N GLU A 505 -23.63 16.42 26.00
CA GLU A 505 -22.99 17.71 25.69
C GLU A 505 -23.84 18.90 26.15
N GLN A 506 -25.16 18.86 25.90
CA GLN A 506 -26.08 19.93 26.30
C GLN A 506 -26.27 20.03 27.82
N LYS A 507 -26.36 18.90 28.51
CA LYS A 507 -26.65 18.86 29.94
C LYS A 507 -25.40 19.07 30.80
N TYR A 508 -24.23 18.69 30.29
CA TYR A 508 -22.95 18.73 31.02
C TYR A 508 -21.78 19.25 30.15
N PRO A 509 -21.83 20.49 29.65
CA PRO A 509 -20.89 21.01 28.64
C PRO A 509 -19.42 21.09 29.08
N ASN A 510 -19.14 21.04 30.38
CA ASN A 510 -17.77 21.06 30.94
C ASN A 510 -17.38 19.73 31.59
N HIS A 511 -18.08 18.64 31.29
CA HIS A 511 -17.74 17.32 31.82
C HIS A 511 -16.44 16.81 31.19
N SER A 512 -15.69 15.99 31.93
CA SER A 512 -14.51 15.27 31.42
C SER A 512 -14.80 14.26 30.30
N LEU A 513 -16.08 14.04 29.94
CA LEU A 513 -16.52 13.05 28.96
C LEU A 513 -16.74 13.69 27.57
N ILE A 514 -16.53 15.00 27.43
CA ILE A 514 -16.89 15.73 26.22
C ILE A 514 -15.97 15.38 25.04
N ASP A 515 -14.69 15.16 25.30
CA ASP A 515 -13.74 14.66 24.31
C ASP A 515 -14.11 13.25 23.83
N ASP A 516 -14.48 12.35 24.74
CA ASP A 516 -15.05 11.03 24.44
C ASP A 516 -16.31 11.15 23.56
N VAL A 517 -17.21 12.07 23.90
CA VAL A 517 -18.46 12.34 23.15
C VAL A 517 -18.14 12.79 21.73
N LEU A 518 -17.21 13.75 21.57
CA LEU A 518 -16.79 14.24 20.26
C LEU A 518 -16.12 13.14 19.43
N TYR A 519 -15.23 12.36 20.05
CA TYR A 519 -14.56 11.24 19.42
C TYR A 519 -15.55 10.18 18.95
N ARG A 520 -16.56 9.84 19.78
CA ARG A 520 -17.59 8.87 19.41
C ARG A 520 -18.53 9.39 18.33
N LYS A 521 -18.91 10.68 18.36
CA LYS A 521 -19.64 11.33 17.25
C LYS A 521 -18.85 11.24 15.95
N ALA A 522 -17.54 11.49 15.99
CA ALA A 522 -16.66 11.36 14.83
C ALA A 522 -16.66 9.94 14.26
N GLN A 523 -16.55 8.92 15.12
CA GLN A 523 -16.62 7.51 14.73
C GLN A 523 -17.98 7.15 14.08
N ILE A 524 -19.10 7.66 14.60
CA ILE A 524 -20.41 7.44 14.00
C ILE A 524 -20.48 8.06 12.60
N TYR A 525 -19.98 9.29 12.43
CA TYR A 525 -19.94 9.93 11.12
C TYR A 525 -19.03 9.19 10.15
N GLU A 526 -17.87 8.70 10.60
CA GLU A 526 -16.96 7.85 9.81
C GLU A 526 -17.66 6.56 9.35
N LEU A 527 -18.34 5.85 10.26
CA LEU A 527 -19.11 4.64 9.96
C LEU A 527 -20.28 4.89 9.00
N SER A 528 -20.82 6.10 8.98
CA SER A 528 -21.90 6.52 8.08
C SER A 528 -21.41 7.16 6.77
N ASN A 529 -20.11 7.14 6.52
CA ASN A 529 -19.42 7.70 5.36
C ASN A 529 -19.51 9.25 5.21
N ASP A 530 -19.87 9.96 6.28
CA ASP A 530 -19.79 11.44 6.34
C ASP A 530 -18.39 11.86 6.82
N LEU A 531 -17.41 11.65 5.93
CA LEU A 531 -15.99 11.85 6.25
C LEU A 531 -15.66 13.31 6.59
N ALA A 532 -16.39 14.27 6.04
CA ALA A 532 -16.18 15.69 6.31
C ALA A 532 -16.50 16.04 7.77
N LYS A 533 -17.65 15.59 8.28
CA LYS A 533 -17.99 15.79 9.71
C LYS A 533 -17.10 14.99 10.63
N ALA A 534 -16.78 13.75 10.27
CA ALA A 534 -15.86 12.92 11.04
C ALA A 534 -14.49 13.60 11.19
N ALA A 535 -13.90 14.09 10.09
CA ALA A 535 -12.63 14.81 10.12
C ALA A 535 -12.71 16.09 10.96
N SER A 536 -13.80 16.86 10.85
CA SER A 536 -14.00 18.06 11.66
C SER A 536 -14.01 17.76 13.16
N LEU A 537 -14.72 16.71 13.58
CA LEU A 537 -14.81 16.33 14.99
C LEU A 537 -13.50 15.73 15.52
N TYR A 538 -12.82 14.88 14.74
CA TYR A 538 -11.49 14.40 15.12
C TYR A 538 -10.50 15.54 15.29
N LYS A 539 -10.53 16.52 14.38
CA LYS A 539 -9.73 17.74 14.48
C LYS A 539 -10.03 18.52 15.74
N GLU A 540 -11.29 18.63 16.11
CA GLU A 540 -11.69 19.28 17.36
C GLU A 540 -11.11 18.57 18.59
N VAL A 541 -11.18 17.23 18.64
CA VAL A 541 -10.62 16.42 19.74
C VAL A 541 -9.13 16.72 19.94
N PHE A 542 -8.28 16.52 18.91
CA PHE A 542 -6.83 16.68 19.12
C PHE A 542 -6.35 18.15 19.21
N THR A 543 -7.20 19.13 18.84
CA THR A 543 -6.85 20.56 18.97
C THR A 543 -7.29 21.15 20.30
N LYS A 544 -8.47 20.79 20.81
CA LYS A 544 -8.99 21.29 22.09
C LYS A 544 -8.57 20.43 23.29
N TYR A 545 -8.43 19.12 23.08
CA TYR A 545 -8.14 18.12 24.11
C TYR A 545 -6.81 17.40 23.83
N GLY A 546 -5.83 18.12 23.26
CA GLY A 546 -4.52 17.57 22.88
C GLY A 546 -3.66 17.01 24.03
N PHE A 547 -4.08 17.25 25.28
CA PHE A 547 -3.46 16.71 26.49
C PHE A 547 -4.09 15.39 26.96
N ASP A 548 -5.23 15.01 26.38
CA ASP A 548 -5.99 13.82 26.75
C ASP A 548 -5.50 12.58 25.99
N VAL A 549 -5.81 11.40 26.51
CA VAL A 549 -5.38 10.09 25.98
C VAL A 549 -5.96 9.82 24.59
N LEU A 550 -7.04 10.49 24.19
CA LEU A 550 -7.66 10.33 22.87
C LEU A 550 -7.03 11.19 21.77
N ALA A 551 -6.13 12.12 22.09
CA ALA A 551 -5.63 13.09 21.13
C ALA A 551 -4.85 12.45 19.97
N ASP A 552 -4.01 11.45 20.27
CA ASP A 552 -3.26 10.70 19.26
C ASP A 552 -4.19 9.79 18.43
N ASN A 553 -5.18 9.15 19.06
CA ASN A 553 -6.22 8.37 18.40
C ASN A 553 -6.99 9.21 17.37
N ALA A 554 -7.45 10.40 17.78
CA ALA A 554 -8.18 11.32 16.93
C ALA A 554 -7.31 11.86 15.78
N LEU A 555 -6.06 12.22 16.07
CA LEU A 555 -5.12 12.68 15.06
C LEU A 555 -4.80 11.58 14.03
N PHE A 556 -4.66 10.33 14.47
CA PHE A 556 -4.44 9.19 13.57
C PHE A 556 -5.65 8.96 12.68
N ARG A 557 -6.87 8.95 13.23
CA ARG A 557 -8.10 8.81 12.44
C ARG A 557 -8.28 9.96 11.45
N TYR A 558 -7.99 11.20 11.86
CA TYR A 558 -7.98 12.36 10.97
C TYR A 558 -7.00 12.19 9.80
N ALA A 559 -5.77 11.73 10.08
CA ALA A 559 -4.77 11.46 9.04
C ALA A 559 -5.26 10.40 8.03
N GLN A 560 -5.89 9.33 8.51
CA GLN A 560 -6.47 8.29 7.65
C GLN A 560 -7.60 8.81 6.77
N ILE A 561 -8.44 9.71 7.28
CA ILE A 561 -9.49 10.35 6.48
C ILE A 561 -8.87 11.25 5.41
N CYS A 562 -7.86 12.06 5.75
CA CYS A 562 -7.16 12.90 4.77
C CYS A 562 -6.51 12.05 3.66
N GLU A 563 -5.90 10.93 4.03
CA GLU A 563 -5.33 9.96 3.10
C GLU A 563 -6.41 9.40 2.16
N ARG A 564 -7.56 8.96 2.69
CA ARG A 564 -8.70 8.48 1.89
C ARG A 564 -9.30 9.54 0.97
N GLN A 565 -9.21 10.81 1.34
CA GLN A 565 -9.68 11.93 0.53
C GLN A 565 -8.62 12.42 -0.48
N ASN A 566 -7.51 11.70 -0.64
CA ASN A 566 -6.36 12.07 -1.48
C ASN A 566 -5.73 13.43 -1.12
N ASN A 567 -5.93 13.91 0.11
CA ASN A 567 -5.23 15.07 0.64
C ASN A 567 -3.89 14.64 1.24
N LYS A 568 -2.93 14.33 0.36
CA LYS A 568 -1.63 13.76 0.72
C LYS A 568 -0.83 14.65 1.67
N GLU A 569 -0.83 15.96 1.45
CA GLU A 569 -0.08 16.92 2.27
C GLU A 569 -0.59 16.94 3.71
N GLU A 570 -1.92 17.06 3.89
CA GLU A 570 -2.51 17.09 5.23
C GLU A 570 -2.36 15.74 5.95
N ALA A 571 -2.49 14.62 5.22
CA ALA A 571 -2.27 13.28 5.75
C ALA A 571 -0.82 13.10 6.22
N GLU A 572 0.16 13.51 5.41
CA GLU A 572 1.58 13.43 5.73
C GLU A 572 1.93 14.27 6.97
N ASN A 573 1.46 15.51 7.02
CA ASN A 573 1.66 16.41 8.15
C ASN A 573 1.06 15.83 9.44
N SER A 574 -0.13 15.24 9.35
CA SER A 574 -0.80 14.61 10.50
C SER A 574 -0.04 13.38 10.99
N TYR A 575 0.44 12.51 10.09
CA TYR A 575 1.28 11.37 10.47
C TYR A 575 2.61 11.80 11.09
N PHE A 576 3.23 12.86 10.55
CA PHE A 576 4.45 13.42 11.13
C PHE A 576 4.21 13.90 12.56
N LYS A 577 3.10 14.60 12.80
CA LYS A 577 2.72 15.10 14.13
C LYS A 577 2.55 13.99 15.17
N ILE A 578 2.01 12.83 14.78
CA ILE A 578 1.94 11.64 15.67
C ILE A 578 3.35 11.18 16.06
N ILE A 579 4.29 11.19 15.12
CA ILE A 579 5.66 10.73 15.35
C ILE A 579 6.46 11.71 16.21
N SER A 580 6.26 13.01 16.02
CA SER A 580 7.00 14.06 16.74
C SER A 580 6.42 14.36 18.12
N ASP A 581 5.10 14.52 18.20
CA ASP A 581 4.43 15.09 19.37
C ASP A 581 3.90 13.99 20.30
N TYR A 582 3.62 12.80 19.77
CA TYR A 582 3.04 11.66 20.51
C TYR A 582 3.95 10.42 20.45
N ALA A 583 5.21 10.57 20.86
CA ALA A 583 6.22 9.49 20.78
C ALA A 583 5.84 8.21 21.53
N GLY A 584 4.96 8.28 22.53
CA GLY A 584 4.41 7.14 23.27
C GLY A 584 3.21 6.45 22.61
N SER A 585 2.68 7.00 21.52
CA SER A 585 1.49 6.46 20.85
C SER A 585 1.75 5.09 20.23
N ILE A 586 0.75 4.21 20.34
CA ILE A 586 0.75 2.90 19.66
C ILE A 586 0.78 3.03 18.12
N TYR A 587 0.39 4.19 17.59
CA TYR A 587 0.34 4.44 16.15
C TYR A 587 1.65 4.96 15.56
N THR A 588 2.67 5.26 16.37
CA THR A 588 3.95 5.83 15.87
C THR A 588 4.60 4.99 14.78
N VAL A 589 4.57 3.65 14.89
CA VAL A 589 5.15 2.73 13.91
C VAL A 589 4.35 2.73 12.61
N GLU A 590 3.02 2.64 12.72
CA GLU A 590 2.11 2.62 11.56
C GLU A 590 2.12 3.99 10.83
N ALA A 591 2.12 5.09 11.58
CA ALA A 591 2.24 6.44 11.03
C ALA A 591 3.54 6.60 10.21
N ARG A 592 4.68 6.07 10.66
CA ARG A 592 5.93 6.08 9.87
C ARG A 592 5.79 5.27 8.58
N LYS A 593 5.13 4.12 8.64
CA LYS A 593 4.91 3.26 7.46
C LYS A 593 4.06 3.99 6.43
N ARG A 594 2.92 4.54 6.84
CA ARG A 594 1.99 5.29 5.98
C ARG A 594 2.61 6.56 5.41
N MET A 595 3.32 7.33 6.23
CA MET A 595 4.06 8.52 5.77
C MET A 595 5.10 8.18 4.69
N ARG A 596 5.80 7.04 4.80
CA ARG A 596 6.72 6.56 3.74
C ARG A 596 5.98 6.14 2.47
N ALA A 597 4.86 5.45 2.60
CA ALA A 597 4.04 5.04 1.46
C ALA A 597 3.54 6.27 0.66
N LEU A 598 3.08 7.31 1.37
CA LEU A 598 2.66 8.58 0.77
C LEU A 598 3.79 9.27 0.00
N ARG A 599 5.03 9.23 0.51
CA ARG A 599 6.21 9.84 -0.13
C ARG A 599 6.74 9.04 -1.32
N ASN A 600 6.64 7.71 -1.27
CA ASN A 600 7.25 6.83 -2.27
C ASN A 600 6.29 6.47 -3.43
N GLY A 601 5.01 6.85 -3.37
CA GLY A 601 4.02 6.50 -4.39
C GLY A 601 3.69 5.00 -4.48
N THR A 602 4.21 4.20 -3.55
CA THR A 602 3.95 2.76 -3.45
C THR A 602 2.83 2.56 -2.43
N GLY A 603 1.59 2.53 -2.91
CA GLY A 603 0.52 1.82 -2.22
C GLY A 603 0.74 0.33 -2.41
N GLU A 604 0.76 -0.39 -1.29
CA GLU A 604 1.07 -1.83 -1.08
C GLU A 604 2.54 -2.21 -0.85
#